data_AF-A0A2J8QRH4-F1
#
_entry.id   AF-A0A2J8QRH4-F1
#
_cell.length_a   1.000
_cell.length_b   1.000
_cell.length_c   1.000
_cell.angle_alpha   90.00
_cell.angle_beta   90.00
_cell.angle_gamma   90.00
#
_symmetry.space_group_name_H-M   'P 1'
#
loop_
_entity.id
_entity.type
_entity.pdbx_description
1 polymer ?
#
loop_
_entity_poly.entity_id
_entity_poly.type
_entity_poly.pdbx_seq_one_letter_code
_entity_poly.pdbx_strand_id
1 'polypeptide(L)'
;TIRITPKDSRWVGAWWLGFLVSGLFSIISSIPFFFLPQNPNKPQKERKNSLSLHVLKTNDDRNQTANLTNEGKNVTKNVTGFFQSLKSILTNPLYVIFLLLTLLQVSSFIGSFTYVFKYMEQQYGQSASHANFLLGIITIPTVATGMFLGGFIIKKFKLPLVGIAKFSFLTSMISFLFQLLYFPLICESKSVAGLTLTYDGNNSVASHVDVPLSYCNSECNCDESQWEPVCGNNGITYLSPCLAGCKSSSGIKKHTVFYNCSCVEVTGLQNRNYSAHLGECPRDNTCTRKFFIYVAIQIINSLFSATGGTTFILLTVKIVQPELKALAMGFHSMVIRTLGGILAPIYFGALIDKTCMKWSTNSCGAQGACRIYNSVFFGQKYPASDIKTTRLSGRNKKLLQLYLTSYRSINL
;
A
#
# COMPACT_ATOMS: atom_id res chain seq x y z
N THR A 1 -12.40 -26.44 -24.10
CA THR A 1 -12.24 -25.02 -23.74
C THR A 1 -12.25 -24.85 -22.22
N ILE A 2 -11.13 -24.43 -21.63
CA ILE A 2 -11.00 -24.25 -20.18
C ILE A 2 -11.70 -22.94 -19.79
N ARG A 3 -12.79 -23.03 -19.01
CA ARG A 3 -13.58 -21.87 -18.56
C ARG A 3 -12.97 -21.35 -17.25
N ILE A 4 -12.13 -20.32 -17.35
CA ILE A 4 -11.50 -19.64 -16.21
C ILE A 4 -12.60 -18.93 -15.39
N THR A 5 -12.68 -19.21 -14.10
CA THR A 5 -13.66 -18.57 -13.19
C THR A 5 -12.96 -17.57 -12.27
N PRO A 6 -13.65 -16.57 -11.68
CA PRO A 6 -13.03 -15.57 -10.79
C PRO A 6 -12.35 -16.12 -9.52
N LYS A 7 -12.55 -17.41 -9.20
CA LYS A 7 -11.88 -18.11 -8.09
C LYS A 7 -10.60 -18.86 -8.53
N ASP A 8 -10.35 -18.98 -9.83
CA ASP A 8 -9.16 -19.64 -10.37
C ASP A 8 -7.98 -18.65 -10.32
N SER A 9 -6.83 -19.11 -9.85
CA SER A 9 -5.57 -18.35 -9.76
C SER A 9 -5.11 -17.72 -11.09
N ARG A 10 -5.59 -18.22 -12.22
CA ARG A 10 -5.28 -17.72 -13.58
C ARG A 10 -6.21 -16.61 -14.08
N TRP A 11 -7.24 -16.23 -13.31
CA TRP A 11 -8.20 -15.22 -13.73
C TRP A 11 -7.61 -13.82 -13.65
N VAL A 12 -7.28 -13.25 -14.80
CA VAL A 12 -6.95 -11.84 -14.97
C VAL A 12 -8.19 -11.18 -15.57
N GLY A 13 -9.08 -10.64 -14.73
CA GLY A 13 -10.30 -9.96 -15.19
C GLY A 13 -10.02 -8.74 -16.08
N ALA A 14 -11.07 -7.98 -16.44
CA ALA A 14 -10.94 -6.72 -17.18
C ALA A 14 -10.36 -5.59 -16.31
N TRP A 15 -9.12 -5.76 -15.84
CA TRP A 15 -8.42 -4.85 -14.93
C TRP A 15 -8.26 -3.44 -15.50
N TRP A 16 -8.23 -3.31 -16.83
CA TRP A 16 -8.13 -2.02 -17.54
C TRP A 16 -9.43 -1.20 -17.50
N LEU A 17 -10.59 -1.84 -17.34
CA LEU A 17 -11.89 -1.17 -17.40
C LEU A 17 -12.04 -0.09 -16.32
N GLY A 18 -11.43 -0.33 -15.15
CA GLY A 18 -11.41 0.62 -14.05
C GLY A 18 -10.77 1.97 -14.41
N PHE A 19 -9.72 1.98 -15.24
CA PHE A 19 -9.06 3.23 -15.65
C PHE A 19 -9.96 4.07 -16.56
N LEU A 20 -10.68 3.42 -17.49
CA LEU A 20 -11.60 4.12 -18.38
C LEU A 20 -12.77 4.74 -17.62
N VAL A 21 -13.37 3.96 -16.71
CA VAL A 21 -14.46 4.43 -15.86
C VAL A 21 -13.99 5.57 -14.95
N SER A 22 -12.82 5.45 -14.32
CA SER A 22 -12.23 6.52 -13.50
C SER A 22 -11.91 7.78 -14.32
N GLY A 23 -11.43 7.61 -15.55
CA GLY A 23 -11.16 8.71 -16.47
C GLY A 23 -12.43 9.47 -16.85
N LEU A 24 -13.51 8.75 -17.16
CA LEU A 24 -14.82 9.35 -17.43
C LEU A 24 -15.34 10.14 -16.22
N PHE A 25 -15.26 9.57 -15.01
CA PHE A 25 -15.67 10.28 -13.79
C PHE A 25 -14.81 11.52 -13.51
N SER A 26 -13.51 11.48 -13.82
CA SER A 26 -12.62 12.64 -13.69
C SER A 26 -12.98 13.76 -14.68
N ILE A 27 -13.34 13.40 -15.91
CA ILE A 27 -13.84 14.37 -16.91
C ILE A 27 -15.15 14.99 -16.41
N ILE A 28 -16.10 14.18 -15.95
CA ILE A 28 -17.38 14.68 -15.42
C ILE A 28 -17.15 15.58 -14.20
N SER A 29 -16.26 15.20 -13.28
CA SER A 29 -15.92 16.00 -12.10
C SER A 29 -15.20 17.32 -12.43
N SER A 30 -14.62 17.45 -13.63
CA SER A 30 -13.98 18.69 -14.07
C SER A 30 -14.99 19.73 -14.59
N ILE A 31 -16.18 19.29 -15.04
CA ILE A 31 -17.22 20.17 -15.61
C ILE A 31 -17.59 21.33 -14.66
N PRO A 32 -17.83 21.12 -13.36
CA PRO A 32 -18.12 22.22 -12.43
C PRO A 32 -17.01 23.26 -12.31
N PHE A 33 -15.74 22.88 -12.53
CA PHE A 33 -14.61 23.80 -12.44
C PHE A 33 -14.54 24.79 -13.62
N PHE A 34 -15.12 24.46 -14.77
CA PHE A 34 -15.23 25.38 -15.91
C PHE A 34 -16.19 26.55 -15.65
N PHE A 35 -17.11 26.39 -14.70
CA PHE A 35 -18.05 27.43 -14.30
C PHE A 35 -17.52 28.34 -13.17
N LEU A 36 -16.30 28.09 -12.67
CA LEU A 36 -15.68 28.99 -11.69
C LEU A 36 -15.20 30.28 -12.38
N PRO A 37 -15.58 31.46 -11.88
CA PRO A 37 -15.13 32.73 -12.44
C PRO A 37 -13.61 32.85 -12.33
N GLN A 38 -12.98 33.32 -13.41
CA GLN A 38 -11.52 33.40 -13.57
C GLN A 38 -10.82 34.27 -12.49
N ASN A 39 -11.56 35.09 -11.76
CA ASN A 39 -11.05 35.91 -10.64
C ASN A 39 -12.06 35.95 -9.48
N PRO A 40 -11.92 35.08 -8.45
CA PRO A 40 -12.87 35.08 -7.35
C PRO A 40 -12.80 36.28 -6.41
N ASN A 41 -11.71 37.07 -6.36
CA ASN A 41 -11.60 38.31 -5.58
C ASN A 41 -10.36 39.12 -6.01
N LYS A 42 -10.51 40.36 -6.49
CA LYS A 42 -9.41 41.35 -6.34
C LYS A 42 -9.27 41.60 -4.83
N PRO A 43 -8.09 41.41 -4.19
CA PRO A 43 -7.91 41.87 -2.83
C PRO A 43 -8.07 43.39 -2.81
N GLN A 44 -9.19 43.84 -2.26
CA GLN A 44 -9.46 45.24 -1.99
C GLN A 44 -8.48 45.71 -0.92
N LYS A 45 -7.71 46.75 -1.27
CA LYS A 45 -6.82 47.55 -0.42
C LYS A 45 -5.63 46.79 0.18
N GLU A 46 -4.50 46.95 -0.51
CA GLU A 46 -3.22 47.21 0.13
C GLU A 46 -3.43 48.05 1.39
N ARG A 47 -3.11 47.46 2.54
CA ARG A 47 -2.87 48.18 3.77
C ARG A 47 -1.61 49.01 3.52
N LYS A 48 -1.79 50.23 2.97
CA LYS A 48 -0.82 51.31 3.06
C LYS A 48 -0.41 51.41 4.53
N ASN A 49 0.82 51.03 4.82
CA ASN A 49 1.66 51.52 5.90
C ASN A 49 3.01 50.82 5.79
N SER A 50 3.89 51.39 4.98
CA SER A 50 5.34 51.35 5.16
C SER A 50 5.93 52.51 4.37
N LEU A 51 6.07 53.61 5.09
CA LEU A 51 6.91 54.75 4.77
C LEU A 51 8.36 54.29 4.51
N SER A 52 9.11 55.04 3.69
CA SER A 52 10.50 54.85 3.24
C SER A 52 10.64 53.85 2.08
N LEU A 53 11.19 54.20 0.91
CA LEU A 53 12.39 55.00 0.68
C LEU A 53 12.27 55.77 -0.65
N HIS A 54 12.34 57.10 -0.56
CA HIS A 54 12.71 57.98 -1.67
C HIS A 54 14.15 57.64 -2.10
N VAL A 55 14.42 57.37 -3.38
CA VAL A 55 15.64 57.79 -4.14
C VAL A 55 15.52 57.29 -5.60
N LEU A 56 15.12 58.22 -6.48
CA LEU A 56 15.81 58.64 -7.72
C LEU A 56 16.16 57.61 -8.83
N LYS A 57 15.42 57.67 -9.96
CA LYS A 57 15.86 58.06 -11.34
C LYS A 57 14.82 57.58 -12.37
N THR A 58 13.96 58.45 -12.91
CA THR A 58 14.09 59.28 -14.13
C THR A 58 14.10 58.48 -15.45
N ASN A 59 13.01 58.65 -16.20
CA ASN A 59 12.75 58.57 -17.65
C ASN A 59 13.81 57.98 -18.61
N ASP A 60 13.38 57.04 -19.45
CA ASP A 60 13.47 57.23 -20.91
C ASP A 60 12.44 56.36 -21.66
N ASP A 61 11.60 57.01 -22.46
CA ASP A 61 10.68 56.40 -23.43
C ASP A 61 11.41 56.13 -24.74
N ARG A 62 11.22 54.94 -25.36
CA ARG A 62 11.08 54.78 -26.83
C ARG A 62 10.78 53.34 -27.27
N ASN A 63 9.56 53.21 -27.77
CA ASN A 63 9.14 52.49 -28.99
C ASN A 63 9.16 50.95 -29.02
N GLN A 64 7.95 50.41 -28.87
CA GLN A 64 7.51 49.13 -29.44
C GLN A 64 7.63 49.13 -30.97
N THR A 65 8.35 48.16 -31.55
CA THR A 65 7.93 47.34 -32.71
C THR A 65 9.07 46.39 -33.13
N ALA A 66 8.96 45.12 -32.72
CA ALA A 66 9.44 43.94 -33.46
C ALA A 66 9.13 42.67 -32.63
N ASN A 67 7.83 42.37 -32.54
CA ASN A 67 7.29 41.11 -32.03
C ASN A 67 7.64 39.99 -33.03
N LEU A 68 8.73 39.25 -32.79
CA LEU A 68 8.93 37.88 -33.33
C LEU A 68 10.14 37.12 -32.73
N THR A 69 10.95 37.77 -31.87
CA THR A 69 12.06 37.11 -31.15
C THR A 69 11.82 36.96 -29.64
N ASN A 70 10.63 37.34 -29.15
CA ASN A 70 10.30 37.34 -27.72
C ASN A 70 9.79 35.99 -27.19
N GLU A 71 9.30 35.06 -28.01
CA GLU A 71 8.86 33.75 -27.47
C GLU A 71 10.03 32.92 -26.95
N GLY A 72 11.14 32.81 -27.68
CA GLY A 72 12.32 32.08 -27.22
C GLY A 72 12.95 32.69 -25.97
N LYS A 73 13.06 34.03 -25.90
CA LYS A 73 13.61 34.75 -24.74
C LYS A 73 12.68 34.73 -23.53
N ASN A 74 11.36 34.79 -23.72
CA ASN A 74 10.37 34.67 -22.65
C ASN A 74 10.28 33.22 -22.13
N VAL A 75 10.41 32.21 -23.00
CA VAL A 75 10.49 30.81 -22.60
C VAL A 75 11.78 30.55 -21.80
N THR A 76 12.95 31.01 -22.26
CA THR A 76 14.18 30.89 -21.45
C THR A 76 14.11 31.65 -20.14
N LYS A 77 13.55 32.87 -20.09
CA LYS A 77 13.34 33.63 -18.84
C LYS A 77 12.36 32.94 -17.89
N ASN A 78 11.29 32.34 -18.42
CA ASN A 78 10.31 31.57 -17.65
C ASN A 78 10.91 30.27 -17.12
N VAL A 79 11.74 29.58 -17.90
CA VAL A 79 12.43 28.35 -17.47
C VAL A 79 13.51 28.66 -16.43
N THR A 80 14.33 29.69 -16.64
CA THR A 80 15.30 30.13 -15.61
C THR A 80 14.62 30.62 -14.34
N GLY A 81 13.49 31.33 -14.48
CA GLY A 81 12.66 31.75 -13.36
C GLY A 81 12.08 30.56 -12.60
N PHE A 82 11.59 29.54 -13.31
CA PHE A 82 11.13 28.28 -12.72
C PHE A 82 12.23 27.57 -11.93
N PHE A 83 13.43 27.42 -12.50
CA PHE A 83 14.56 26.79 -11.79
C PHE A 83 15.03 27.61 -10.60
N GLN A 84 14.96 28.93 -10.66
CA GLN A 84 15.31 29.81 -9.55
C GLN A 84 14.28 29.73 -8.42
N SER A 85 12.98 29.68 -8.74
CA SER A 85 11.91 29.42 -7.78
C SER A 85 12.03 28.03 -7.16
N LEU A 86 12.34 27.01 -7.95
CA LEU A 86 12.56 25.65 -7.47
C LEU A 86 13.77 25.58 -6.54
N LYS A 87 14.88 26.25 -6.91
CA LYS A 87 16.07 26.38 -6.06
C LYS A 87 15.73 27.07 -4.75
N SER A 88 14.94 28.15 -4.76
CA SER A 88 14.49 28.84 -3.55
C SER A 88 13.69 27.92 -2.62
N ILE A 89 12.77 27.13 -3.17
CA ILE A 89 11.97 26.15 -2.42
C ILE A 89 12.86 25.05 -1.81
N LEU A 90 13.79 24.50 -2.60
CA LEU A 90 14.70 23.44 -2.16
C LEU A 90 15.83 23.92 -1.24
N THR A 91 16.12 25.22 -1.23
CA THR A 91 17.08 25.81 -0.28
C THR A 91 16.43 26.05 1.08
N ASN A 92 15.09 26.07 1.16
CA ASN A 92 14.39 26.24 2.43
C ASN A 92 14.46 24.94 3.26
N PRO A 93 15.21 24.94 4.39
CA PRO A 93 15.42 23.72 5.18
C PRO A 93 14.10 23.16 5.74
N LEU A 94 13.12 24.02 6.04
CA LEU A 94 11.80 23.58 6.52
C LEU A 94 11.05 22.78 5.46
N TYR A 95 11.09 23.23 4.21
CA TYR A 95 10.42 22.54 3.11
C TYR A 95 11.10 21.20 2.80
N VAL A 96 12.44 21.15 2.80
CA VAL A 96 13.17 19.90 2.56
C VAL A 96 12.93 18.87 3.65
N ILE A 97 13.00 19.28 4.94
CA ILE A 97 12.68 18.38 6.07
C ILE A 97 11.25 17.88 5.96
N PHE A 98 10.30 18.77 5.64
CA PHE A 98 8.91 18.42 5.44
C PHE A 98 8.71 17.44 4.26
N LEU A 99 9.38 17.66 3.14
CA LEU A 99 9.34 16.80 1.96
C LEU A 99 9.87 15.40 2.27
N LEU A 100 11.01 15.30 2.96
CA LEU A 100 11.57 14.01 3.36
C LEU A 100 10.64 13.28 4.35
N LEU A 101 10.07 14.00 5.30
CA LEU A 101 9.11 13.47 6.28
C LEU A 101 7.87 12.87 5.62
N THR A 102 7.29 13.62 4.70
CA THR A 102 6.10 13.22 3.97
C THR A 102 6.41 12.11 2.98
N LEU A 103 7.60 12.10 2.36
CA LEU A 103 8.07 11.00 1.53
C LEU A 103 8.12 9.70 2.32
N LEU A 104 8.81 9.67 3.46
CA LEU A 104 8.87 8.48 4.31
C LEU A 104 7.47 7.99 4.73
N GLN A 105 6.62 8.91 5.19
CA GLN A 105 5.28 8.56 5.65
C GLN A 105 4.38 8.02 4.53
N VAL A 106 4.35 8.69 3.37
CA VAL A 106 3.51 8.29 2.25
C VAL A 106 4.04 7.01 1.59
N SER A 107 5.37 6.85 1.49
CA SER A 107 5.96 5.59 1.03
C SER A 107 5.57 4.41 1.91
N SER A 108 5.57 4.59 3.25
CA SER A 108 5.09 3.57 4.19
C SER A 108 3.64 3.19 3.91
N PHE A 109 2.76 4.19 3.78
CA PHE A 109 1.35 3.99 3.50
C PHE A 109 1.12 3.26 2.16
N ILE A 110 1.80 3.68 1.09
CA ILE A 110 1.71 3.05 -0.23
C ILE A 110 2.19 1.60 -0.18
N GLY A 111 3.32 1.34 0.47
CA GLY A 111 3.86 -0.01 0.61
C GLY A 111 2.91 -0.95 1.34
N SER A 112 2.41 -0.53 2.52
CA SER A 112 1.42 -1.29 3.27
C SER A 112 0.13 -1.51 2.46
N PHE A 113 -0.43 -0.45 1.88
CA PHE A 113 -1.66 -0.55 1.10
C PHE A 113 -1.53 -1.48 -0.12
N THR A 114 -0.37 -1.51 -0.79
CA THR A 114 -0.14 -2.37 -1.96
C THR A 114 -0.18 -3.86 -1.59
N TYR A 115 0.34 -4.22 -0.43
CA TYR A 115 0.46 -5.62 0.00
C TYR A 115 -0.60 -6.08 1.00
N VAL A 116 -1.54 -5.23 1.40
CA VAL A 116 -2.60 -5.59 2.36
C VAL A 116 -3.48 -6.75 1.87
N PHE A 117 -3.79 -6.79 0.58
CA PHE A 117 -4.62 -7.86 0.00
C PHE A 117 -3.89 -9.19 0.04
N LYS A 118 -2.60 -9.17 -0.32
CA LYS A 118 -1.71 -10.33 -0.27
C LYS A 118 -1.46 -10.78 1.17
N TYR A 119 -1.35 -9.84 2.10
CA TYR A 119 -1.30 -10.13 3.52
C TYR A 119 -2.56 -10.87 3.99
N MET A 120 -3.76 -10.40 3.61
CA MET A 120 -5.01 -11.08 3.96
C MET A 120 -5.12 -12.48 3.35
N GLU A 121 -4.68 -12.64 2.10
CA GLU A 121 -4.65 -13.92 1.40
C GLU A 121 -3.73 -14.93 2.09
N GLN A 122 -2.49 -14.53 2.38
CA GLN A 122 -1.48 -15.43 2.94
C GLN A 122 -1.70 -15.70 4.44
N GLN A 123 -2.16 -14.71 5.22
CA GLN A 123 -2.45 -14.91 6.64
C GLN A 123 -3.76 -15.66 6.87
N TYR A 124 -4.84 -15.13 6.34
CA TYR A 124 -6.18 -15.58 6.72
C TYR A 124 -6.80 -16.54 5.71
N GLY A 125 -6.10 -16.86 4.61
CA GLY A 125 -6.57 -17.79 3.58
C GLY A 125 -7.75 -17.25 2.78
N GLN A 126 -7.96 -15.93 2.79
CA GLN A 126 -9.05 -15.30 2.05
C GLN A 126 -8.67 -15.13 0.57
N SER A 127 -9.59 -15.42 -0.35
CA SER A 127 -9.34 -15.17 -1.77
C SER A 127 -9.04 -13.69 -2.02
N ALA A 128 -8.12 -13.39 -2.96
CA ALA A 128 -7.80 -12.02 -3.34
C ALA A 128 -9.04 -11.20 -3.73
N SER A 129 -10.01 -11.80 -4.44
CA SER A 129 -11.27 -11.14 -4.79
C SER A 129 -12.11 -10.75 -3.57
N HIS A 130 -12.19 -11.62 -2.56
CA HIS A 130 -12.96 -11.34 -1.35
C HIS A 130 -12.29 -10.27 -0.50
N ALA A 131 -10.96 -10.33 -0.34
CA ALA A 131 -10.18 -9.32 0.35
C ALA A 131 -10.29 -7.94 -0.33
N ASN A 132 -10.19 -7.90 -1.67
CA ASN A 132 -10.33 -6.67 -2.45
C ASN A 132 -11.71 -6.03 -2.28
N PHE A 133 -12.77 -6.84 -2.37
CA PHE A 133 -14.14 -6.36 -2.24
C PHE A 133 -14.42 -5.82 -0.83
N LEU A 134 -14.01 -6.57 0.21
CA LEU A 134 -14.20 -6.19 1.60
C LEU A 134 -13.45 -4.89 1.92
N LEU A 135 -12.18 -4.80 1.56
CA LEU A 135 -11.38 -3.60 1.80
C LEU A 135 -11.91 -2.40 1.00
N GLY A 136 -12.32 -2.61 -0.25
CA GLY A 136 -12.87 -1.55 -1.10
C GLY A 136 -14.12 -0.91 -0.49
N ILE A 137 -15.09 -1.73 -0.07
CA ILE A 137 -16.35 -1.23 0.50
C ILE A 137 -16.15 -0.56 1.85
N ILE A 138 -15.23 -1.06 2.66
CA ILE A 138 -15.08 -0.60 4.05
C ILE A 138 -14.09 0.56 4.14
N THR A 139 -12.92 0.44 3.51
CA THR A 139 -11.83 1.39 3.68
C THR A 139 -12.10 2.72 2.97
N ILE A 140 -12.74 2.72 1.79
CA ILE A 140 -13.00 3.96 1.06
C ILE A 140 -13.92 4.92 1.84
N PRO A 141 -15.11 4.50 2.34
CA PRO A 141 -15.96 5.37 3.16
C PRO A 141 -15.29 5.77 4.47
N THR A 142 -14.52 4.87 5.09
CA THR A 142 -13.78 5.14 6.33
C THR A 142 -12.74 6.24 6.14
N VAL A 143 -11.96 6.17 5.06
CA VAL A 143 -10.96 7.20 4.73
C VAL A 143 -11.65 8.53 4.44
N ALA A 144 -12.73 8.54 3.65
CA ALA A 144 -13.49 9.76 3.37
C ALA A 144 -14.00 10.42 4.67
N THR A 145 -14.62 9.62 5.55
CA THR A 145 -15.11 10.08 6.86
C THR A 145 -13.98 10.65 7.71
N GLY A 146 -12.83 9.97 7.76
CA GLY A 146 -11.66 10.46 8.50
C GLY A 146 -11.11 11.77 7.94
N MET A 147 -11.06 11.93 6.61
CA MET A 147 -10.61 13.18 6.00
C MET A 147 -11.55 14.36 6.33
N PHE A 148 -12.86 14.15 6.22
CA PHE A 148 -13.85 15.16 6.60
C PHE A 148 -13.76 15.50 8.10
N LEU A 149 -13.64 14.48 8.96
CA LEU A 149 -13.51 14.68 10.40
C LEU A 149 -12.25 15.47 10.75
N GLY A 150 -11.12 15.16 10.12
CA GLY A 150 -9.87 15.91 10.30
C GLY A 150 -10.01 17.37 9.91
N GLY A 151 -10.60 17.66 8.74
CA GLY A 151 -10.88 19.04 8.31
C GLY A 151 -11.86 19.77 9.24
N PHE A 152 -12.92 19.08 9.67
CA PHE A 152 -13.94 19.61 10.57
C PHE A 152 -13.36 20.00 11.93
N ILE A 153 -12.53 19.14 12.55
CA ILE A 153 -11.87 19.41 13.83
C ILE A 153 -10.98 20.66 13.72
N ILE A 154 -10.14 20.74 12.67
CA ILE A 154 -9.25 21.89 12.46
C ILE A 154 -10.04 23.20 12.31
N LYS A 155 -11.15 23.16 11.57
CA LYS A 155 -12.03 24.30 11.34
C LYS A 155 -12.79 24.71 12.61
N LYS A 156 -13.41 23.76 13.31
CA LYS A 156 -14.23 24.01 14.51
C LYS A 156 -13.41 24.59 15.66
N PHE A 157 -12.23 24.04 15.92
CA PHE A 157 -11.34 24.49 16.99
C PHE A 157 -10.36 25.59 16.56
N LYS A 158 -10.44 26.05 15.30
CA LYS A 158 -9.57 27.09 14.73
C LYS A 158 -8.08 26.87 15.08
N LEU A 159 -7.60 25.64 14.86
CA LEU A 159 -6.29 25.23 15.34
C LEU A 159 -5.16 26.08 14.70
N PRO A 160 -4.25 26.69 15.50
CA PRO A 160 -3.08 27.38 14.98
C PRO A 160 -2.09 26.37 14.36
N LEU A 161 -1.07 26.84 13.64
CA LEU A 161 -0.09 25.96 12.97
C LEU A 161 0.51 24.90 13.92
N VAL A 162 0.88 25.32 15.14
CA VAL A 162 1.39 24.43 16.19
C VAL A 162 0.31 23.44 16.68
N GLY A 163 -0.95 23.87 16.75
CA GLY A 163 -2.09 23.01 17.10
C GLY A 163 -2.34 21.94 16.04
N ILE A 164 -2.25 22.28 14.75
CA ILE A 164 -2.36 21.33 13.63
C ILE A 164 -1.22 20.31 13.70
N ALA A 165 0.02 20.75 13.95
CA ALA A 165 1.16 19.85 14.11
C ALA A 165 1.00 18.88 15.30
N LYS A 166 0.54 19.37 16.46
CA LYS A 166 0.23 18.53 17.63
C LYS A 166 -0.87 17.52 17.33
N PHE A 167 -1.94 17.94 16.67
CA PHE A 167 -3.04 17.06 16.28
C PHE A 167 -2.61 15.97 15.28
N SER A 168 -1.77 16.33 14.31
CA SER A 168 -1.13 15.41 13.37
C SER A 168 -0.27 14.36 14.08
N PHE A 169 0.52 14.80 15.07
CA PHE A 169 1.33 13.91 15.88
C PHE A 169 0.46 12.94 16.71
N LEU A 170 -0.59 13.44 17.37
CA LEU A 170 -1.50 12.63 18.16
C LEU A 170 -2.18 11.53 17.33
N THR A 171 -2.76 11.90 16.18
CA THR A 171 -3.40 10.95 15.27
C THR A 171 -2.41 9.91 14.72
N SER A 172 -1.17 10.32 14.43
CA SER A 172 -0.09 9.39 14.04
C SER A 172 0.29 8.42 15.17
N MET A 173 0.36 8.89 16.42
CA MET A 173 0.65 8.04 17.58
C MET A 173 -0.46 7.01 17.83
N ILE A 174 -1.72 7.43 17.75
CA ILE A 174 -2.86 6.51 17.88
C ILE A 174 -2.82 5.44 16.78
N SER A 175 -2.57 5.84 15.53
CA SER A 175 -2.45 4.91 14.40
C SER A 175 -1.31 3.91 14.61
N PHE A 176 -0.17 4.37 15.13
CA PHE A 176 0.95 3.50 15.49
C PHE A 176 0.58 2.47 16.57
N LEU A 177 -0.18 2.86 17.59
CA LEU A 177 -0.64 1.94 18.63
C LEU A 177 -1.56 0.85 18.06
N PHE A 178 -2.50 1.22 17.19
CA PHE A 178 -3.37 0.24 16.52
C PHE A 178 -2.58 -0.73 15.63
N GLN A 179 -1.51 -0.25 14.98
CA GLN A 179 -0.65 -1.11 14.16
C GLN A 179 0.10 -2.17 15.00
N LEU A 180 0.45 -1.88 16.25
CA LEU A 180 1.03 -2.88 17.16
C LEU A 180 0.04 -4.01 17.49
N LEU A 181 -1.27 -3.75 17.42
CA LEU A 181 -2.28 -4.78 17.65
C LEU A 181 -2.37 -5.82 16.52
N TYR A 182 -1.64 -5.64 15.41
CA TYR A 182 -1.59 -6.65 14.35
C TYR A 182 -0.78 -7.89 14.71
N PHE A 183 0.27 -7.77 15.53
CA PHE A 183 1.14 -8.91 15.90
C PHE A 183 0.41 -10.08 16.59
N PRO A 184 -0.47 -9.87 17.60
CA PRO A 184 -1.20 -11.00 18.21
C PRO A 184 -2.21 -11.68 17.26
N LEU A 185 -2.56 -11.01 16.14
CA LEU A 185 -3.52 -11.49 15.15
C LEU A 185 -2.87 -12.33 14.04
N ILE A 186 -1.57 -12.59 14.14
CA ILE A 186 -0.86 -13.51 13.24
C ILE A 186 -1.42 -14.93 13.46
N CYS A 187 -1.69 -15.62 12.35
CA CYS A 187 -2.08 -17.03 12.36
C CYS A 187 -0.83 -17.91 12.19
N GLU A 188 -0.93 -19.15 12.65
CA GLU A 188 0.12 -20.16 12.44
C GLU A 188 0.30 -20.45 10.94
N SER A 189 1.43 -21.03 10.54
CA SER A 189 1.67 -21.37 9.14
C SER A 189 0.77 -22.51 8.67
N LYS A 190 0.36 -22.50 7.39
CA LYS A 190 -0.41 -23.62 6.82
C LYS A 190 0.46 -24.87 6.79
N SER A 191 -0.16 -26.02 7.09
CA SER A 191 0.42 -27.35 6.87
C SER A 191 0.47 -27.64 5.37
N VAL A 192 1.65 -27.55 4.79
CA VAL A 192 1.91 -27.90 3.39
C VAL A 192 2.95 -29.01 3.30
N ALA A 193 2.55 -30.13 2.72
CA ALA A 193 3.42 -31.27 2.44
C ALA A 193 4.55 -30.87 1.49
N GLY A 194 5.78 -31.29 1.79
CA GLY A 194 6.98 -30.96 1.03
C GLY A 194 7.56 -29.56 1.29
N LEU A 195 6.94 -28.74 2.17
CA LEU A 195 7.44 -27.40 2.51
C LEU A 195 7.52 -27.14 4.02
N THR A 196 6.46 -27.44 4.75
CA THR A 196 6.42 -27.30 6.22
C THR A 196 6.43 -28.64 6.94
N LEU A 197 5.93 -29.68 6.26
CA LEU A 197 5.87 -31.06 6.73
C LEU A 197 6.40 -31.99 5.64
N THR A 198 6.85 -33.18 6.01
CA THR A 198 7.12 -34.27 5.05
C THR A 198 5.82 -34.73 4.36
N TYR A 199 5.93 -35.41 3.21
CA TYR A 199 4.75 -35.85 2.44
C TYR A 199 3.85 -36.86 3.17
N ASP A 200 4.42 -37.63 4.09
CA ASP A 200 3.72 -38.54 5.01
C ASP A 200 3.15 -37.82 6.25
N GLY A 201 3.43 -36.53 6.43
CA GLY A 201 2.90 -35.72 7.53
C GLY A 201 3.52 -35.95 8.90
N ASN A 202 4.50 -36.85 9.02
CA ASN A 202 5.06 -37.27 10.31
C ASN A 202 6.10 -36.29 10.90
N ASN A 203 6.85 -35.59 10.06
CA ASN A 203 7.96 -34.74 10.50
C ASN A 203 7.83 -33.30 9.99
N SER A 204 8.14 -32.33 10.85
CA SER A 204 8.27 -30.94 10.45
C SER A 204 9.58 -30.69 9.69
N VAL A 205 9.52 -29.86 8.66
CA VAL A 205 10.66 -29.55 7.79
C VAL A 205 11.03 -28.07 7.92
N ALA A 206 12.34 -27.78 7.96
CA ALA A 206 12.84 -26.41 7.90
C ALA A 206 12.55 -25.79 6.53
N SER A 207 12.11 -24.52 6.52
CA SER A 207 11.85 -23.79 5.26
C SER A 207 13.11 -23.75 4.38
N HIS A 208 12.96 -23.95 3.07
CA HIS A 208 14.01 -24.00 2.04
C HIS A 208 14.85 -25.29 1.92
N VAL A 209 14.37 -26.41 2.49
CA VAL A 209 14.94 -27.74 2.21
C VAL A 209 14.10 -28.43 1.16
N ASP A 210 14.73 -28.92 0.09
CA ASP A 210 14.06 -29.78 -0.89
C ASP A 210 13.71 -31.10 -0.22
N VAL A 211 12.41 -31.33 -0.03
CA VAL A 211 11.91 -32.56 0.61
C VAL A 211 11.82 -33.64 -0.46
N PRO A 212 12.58 -34.74 -0.36
CA PRO A 212 12.48 -35.83 -1.32
C PRO A 212 11.07 -36.44 -1.28
N LEU A 213 10.68 -37.04 -2.40
CA LEU A 213 9.46 -37.85 -2.48
C LEU A 213 9.48 -38.92 -1.39
N SER A 214 8.30 -39.20 -0.83
CA SER A 214 8.10 -40.22 0.19
C SER A 214 7.61 -41.52 -0.45
N TYR A 215 7.56 -42.61 0.32
CA TYR A 215 7.00 -43.90 -0.12
C TYR A 215 5.58 -43.75 -0.72
N CYS A 216 4.78 -42.83 -0.20
CA CYS A 216 3.38 -42.67 -0.60
C CYS A 216 3.18 -42.03 -1.99
N ASN A 217 4.21 -41.38 -2.55
CA ASN A 217 4.15 -40.76 -3.88
C ASN A 217 5.34 -41.16 -4.77
N SER A 218 6.19 -42.09 -4.33
CA SER A 218 7.35 -42.58 -5.09
C SER A 218 6.99 -43.40 -6.32
N GLU A 219 5.81 -44.04 -6.34
CA GLU A 219 5.31 -44.76 -7.52
C GLU A 219 4.84 -43.82 -8.64
N CYS A 220 4.73 -42.52 -8.35
CA CYS A 220 4.28 -41.52 -9.29
C CYS A 220 5.47 -40.67 -9.73
N ASN A 221 5.79 -40.66 -11.03
CA ASN A 221 6.79 -39.76 -11.61
C ASN A 221 6.22 -38.32 -11.69
N CYS A 222 5.90 -37.75 -10.53
CA CYS A 222 5.22 -36.47 -10.40
C CYS A 222 6.14 -35.32 -10.80
N ASP A 223 5.59 -34.41 -11.58
CA ASP A 223 6.25 -33.13 -11.85
C ASP A 223 6.16 -32.23 -10.60
N GLU A 224 7.30 -31.96 -9.96
CA GLU A 224 7.43 -31.07 -8.80
C GLU A 224 7.13 -29.59 -9.12
N SER A 225 7.07 -29.24 -10.41
CA SER A 225 6.71 -27.92 -10.89
C SER A 225 5.20 -27.76 -11.12
N GLN A 226 4.45 -28.86 -11.17
CA GLN A 226 3.00 -28.82 -11.32
C GLN A 226 2.34 -28.17 -10.10
N TRP A 227 1.49 -27.17 -10.36
CA TRP A 227 0.81 -26.40 -9.34
C TRP A 227 -0.71 -26.55 -9.44
N GLU A 228 -1.26 -27.45 -8.63
CA GLU A 228 -2.71 -27.70 -8.51
C GLU A 228 -3.04 -28.12 -7.07
N PRO A 229 -3.04 -27.17 -6.12
CA PRO A 229 -3.10 -27.51 -4.71
C PRO A 229 -4.39 -28.25 -4.35
N VAL A 230 -4.27 -29.28 -3.52
CA VAL A 230 -5.38 -30.06 -2.99
C VAL A 230 -5.31 -30.17 -1.47
N CYS A 231 -6.47 -30.15 -0.82
CA CYS A 231 -6.58 -30.33 0.62
C CYS A 231 -6.97 -31.78 0.91
N GLY A 232 -6.08 -32.51 1.57
CA GLY A 232 -6.38 -33.86 2.06
C GLY A 232 -7.35 -33.82 3.25
N ASN A 233 -8.13 -34.88 3.43
CA ASN A 233 -9.01 -35.03 4.60
C ASN A 233 -8.24 -35.10 5.94
N ASN A 234 -6.91 -35.21 5.90
CA ASN A 234 -6.00 -35.08 7.04
C ASN A 234 -5.68 -33.62 7.40
N GLY A 235 -6.20 -32.63 6.67
CA GLY A 235 -5.96 -31.20 6.92
C GLY A 235 -4.61 -30.70 6.40
N ILE A 236 -3.92 -31.48 5.57
CA ILE A 236 -2.64 -31.10 4.94
C ILE A 236 -2.89 -30.69 3.49
N THR A 237 -2.28 -29.58 3.08
CA THR A 237 -2.30 -29.13 1.67
C THR A 237 -1.14 -29.78 0.91
N TYR A 238 -1.43 -30.36 -0.25
CA TYR A 238 -0.44 -30.93 -1.17
C TYR A 238 -0.36 -30.06 -2.42
N LEU A 239 0.82 -29.94 -3.04
CA LEU A 239 1.04 -29.05 -4.19
C LEU A 239 0.31 -29.52 -5.47
N SER A 240 0.07 -30.83 -5.59
CA SER A 240 -0.67 -31.43 -6.71
C SER A 240 -1.40 -32.71 -6.25
N PRO A 241 -2.43 -33.17 -6.99
CA PRO A 241 -3.06 -34.46 -6.72
C PRO A 241 -2.07 -35.64 -6.86
N CYS A 242 -1.09 -35.51 -7.75
CA CYS A 242 -0.02 -36.50 -7.95
C CYS A 242 0.87 -36.60 -6.70
N LEU A 243 1.31 -35.46 -6.17
CA LEU A 243 2.14 -35.43 -4.97
C LEU A 243 1.39 -35.87 -3.70
N ALA A 244 0.05 -35.86 -3.73
CA ALA A 244 -0.82 -36.47 -2.73
C ALA A 244 -1.02 -38.00 -2.92
N GLY A 245 -0.52 -38.57 -4.02
CA GLY A 245 -0.62 -39.98 -4.36
C GLY A 245 -2.01 -40.41 -4.84
N CYS A 246 -2.83 -39.50 -5.38
CA CYS A 246 -4.21 -39.80 -5.79
C CYS A 246 -4.29 -40.54 -7.13
N LYS A 247 -5.07 -41.62 -7.19
CA LYS A 247 -5.20 -42.49 -8.40
C LYS A 247 -6.45 -42.21 -9.25
N SER A 248 -7.48 -41.62 -8.66
CA SER A 248 -8.73 -41.31 -9.38
C SER A 248 -9.32 -39.97 -8.98
N SER A 249 -10.15 -39.41 -9.85
CA SER A 249 -10.88 -38.16 -9.59
C SER A 249 -12.34 -38.31 -10.01
N SER A 250 -13.25 -37.71 -9.24
CA SER A 250 -14.66 -37.63 -9.58
C SER A 250 -15.19 -36.24 -9.29
N GLY A 251 -16.07 -35.73 -10.16
CA GLY A 251 -16.75 -34.46 -9.96
C GLY A 251 -16.45 -33.40 -11.03
N ILE A 252 -17.33 -32.41 -11.09
CA ILE A 252 -17.31 -31.35 -12.10
C ILE A 252 -16.55 -30.14 -11.55
N LYS A 253 -15.35 -29.89 -12.08
CA LYS A 253 -14.52 -28.67 -11.91
C LYS A 253 -14.31 -28.20 -10.45
N LYS A 254 -15.28 -27.48 -9.89
CA LYS A 254 -15.19 -26.83 -8.56
C LYS A 254 -15.43 -27.79 -7.40
N HIS A 255 -16.08 -28.92 -7.67
CA HIS A 255 -16.31 -29.99 -6.69
C HIS A 255 -15.60 -31.27 -7.12
N THR A 256 -14.44 -31.13 -7.77
CA THR A 256 -13.58 -32.28 -8.08
C THR A 256 -12.98 -32.79 -6.79
N VAL A 257 -13.24 -34.06 -6.52
CA VAL A 257 -12.72 -34.82 -5.39
C VAL A 257 -11.79 -35.87 -5.96
N PHE A 258 -10.59 -35.94 -5.41
CA PHE A 258 -9.59 -36.95 -5.73
C PHE A 258 -9.70 -38.07 -4.70
N TYR A 259 -9.57 -39.32 -5.13
CA TYR A 259 -9.71 -40.51 -4.31
C TYR A 259 -8.48 -41.39 -4.40
N ASN A 260 -8.35 -42.30 -3.42
CA ASN A 260 -7.25 -43.24 -3.29
C ASN A 260 -5.91 -42.50 -3.25
N CYS A 261 -5.81 -41.50 -2.38
CA CYS A 261 -4.62 -40.68 -2.20
C CYS A 261 -3.71 -41.29 -1.13
N SER A 262 -2.63 -41.95 -1.56
CA SER A 262 -1.72 -42.69 -0.68
C SER A 262 -0.98 -41.84 0.36
N CYS A 263 -0.69 -40.56 0.09
CA CYS A 263 -0.06 -39.68 1.09
C CYS A 263 -1.03 -39.07 2.09
N VAL A 264 -2.35 -39.17 1.83
CA VAL A 264 -3.41 -38.73 2.73
C VAL A 264 -3.79 -39.85 3.72
N GLU A 265 -3.32 -41.07 3.45
CA GLU A 265 -3.49 -42.24 4.31
C GLU A 265 -2.72 -42.06 5.62
N VAL A 266 -3.45 -41.74 6.68
CA VAL A 266 -2.88 -41.57 8.02
C VAL A 266 -2.69 -42.96 8.63
N THR A 267 -1.45 -43.32 8.98
CA THR A 267 -1.15 -44.47 9.84
C THR A 267 -1.80 -44.25 11.22
N GLY A 268 -3.03 -44.75 11.41
CA GLY A 268 -3.73 -44.71 12.71
C GLY A 268 -5.24 -44.43 12.68
N LEU A 269 -5.84 -44.00 11.57
CA LEU A 269 -7.30 -43.85 11.44
C LEU A 269 -7.84 -44.75 10.32
N GLN A 270 -8.14 -46.00 10.66
CA GLN A 270 -8.97 -46.86 9.81
C GLN A 270 -10.41 -46.30 9.78
N ASN A 271 -11.04 -46.26 8.61
CA ASN A 271 -12.41 -45.76 8.31
C ASN A 271 -12.62 -44.30 7.87
N ARG A 272 -11.65 -43.65 7.20
CA ARG A 272 -11.99 -42.49 6.33
C ARG A 272 -11.63 -42.77 4.88
N ASN A 273 -12.52 -42.39 3.97
CA ASN A 273 -12.21 -42.35 2.54
C ASN A 273 -11.03 -41.38 2.33
N TYR A 274 -9.88 -41.91 1.91
CA TYR A 274 -8.67 -41.16 1.58
C TYR A 274 -8.93 -40.33 0.34
N SER A 275 -9.41 -39.12 0.57
CA SER A 275 -9.81 -38.20 -0.48
C SER A 275 -9.22 -36.83 -0.22
N ALA A 276 -9.04 -36.10 -1.32
CA ALA A 276 -8.57 -34.74 -1.31
C ALA A 276 -9.50 -33.88 -2.18
N HIS A 277 -9.74 -32.65 -1.74
CA HIS A 277 -10.57 -31.69 -2.46
C HIS A 277 -9.68 -30.66 -3.14
N LEU A 278 -10.11 -30.16 -4.30
CA LEU A 278 -9.39 -29.10 -5.00
C LEU A 278 -9.31 -27.82 -4.16
N GLY A 279 -8.11 -27.23 -4.08
CA GLY A 279 -7.83 -26.00 -3.33
C GLY A 279 -6.99 -26.25 -2.08
N GLU A 280 -6.50 -25.17 -1.48
CA GLU A 280 -5.75 -25.23 -0.22
C GLU A 280 -6.68 -25.52 0.96
N CYS A 281 -6.15 -26.12 2.03
CA CYS A 281 -6.95 -26.35 3.22
C CYS A 281 -7.43 -25.04 3.86
N PRO A 282 -8.69 -24.99 4.33
CA PRO A 282 -9.22 -23.82 5.02
C PRO A 282 -8.43 -23.56 6.31
N ARG A 283 -8.39 -22.30 6.72
CA ARG A 283 -7.83 -21.92 8.02
C ARG A 283 -8.76 -22.32 9.15
N ASP A 284 -8.19 -22.57 10.32
CA ASP A 284 -8.95 -22.83 11.54
C ASP A 284 -9.90 -21.69 11.90
N ASN A 285 -11.00 -22.03 12.58
CA ASN A 285 -12.01 -21.07 13.04
C ASN A 285 -11.41 -19.96 13.94
N THR A 286 -10.34 -20.28 14.69
CA THR A 286 -9.61 -19.30 15.51
C THR A 286 -8.95 -18.22 14.64
N CYS A 287 -8.38 -18.60 13.50
CA CYS A 287 -7.77 -17.68 12.54
C CYS A 287 -8.83 -16.85 11.80
N THR A 288 -9.97 -17.45 11.46
CA THR A 288 -11.12 -16.72 10.90
C THR A 288 -11.64 -15.65 11.87
N ARG A 289 -11.66 -15.92 13.18
CA ARG A 289 -11.97 -14.90 14.18
C ARG A 289 -10.90 -13.80 14.24
N LYS A 290 -9.61 -14.14 14.19
CA LYS A 290 -8.50 -13.17 14.12
C LYS A 290 -8.61 -12.26 12.89
N PHE A 291 -9.07 -12.79 11.75
CA PHE A 291 -9.32 -12.01 10.54
C PHE A 291 -10.35 -10.90 10.74
N PHE A 292 -11.52 -11.19 11.32
CA PHE A 292 -12.53 -10.18 11.57
C PHE A 292 -12.06 -9.12 12.59
N ILE A 293 -11.30 -9.52 13.61
CA ILE A 293 -10.67 -8.59 14.55
C ILE A 293 -9.65 -7.70 13.84
N TYR A 294 -8.83 -8.27 12.95
CA TYR A 294 -7.88 -7.52 12.13
C TYR A 294 -8.58 -6.47 11.25
N VAL A 295 -9.68 -6.85 10.58
CA VAL A 295 -10.48 -5.92 9.76
C VAL A 295 -11.04 -4.79 10.63
N ALA A 296 -11.58 -5.08 11.81
CA ALA A 296 -12.09 -4.06 12.72
C ALA A 296 -11.00 -3.06 13.16
N ILE A 297 -9.81 -3.56 13.53
CA ILE A 297 -8.67 -2.71 13.89
C ILE A 297 -8.18 -1.90 12.69
N GLN A 298 -8.15 -2.50 11.50
CA GLN A 298 -7.77 -1.82 10.25
C GLN A 298 -8.71 -0.64 9.95
N ILE A 299 -10.01 -0.76 10.19
CA ILE A 299 -10.98 0.33 10.03
C ILE A 299 -10.61 1.50 10.94
N ILE A 300 -10.44 1.23 12.23
CA ILE A 300 -10.14 2.25 13.23
C ILE A 300 -8.80 2.92 12.90
N ASN A 301 -7.77 2.13 12.57
CA ASN A 301 -6.46 2.63 12.17
C ASN A 301 -6.55 3.52 10.90
N SER A 302 -7.35 3.10 9.90
CA SER A 302 -7.54 3.86 8.66
C SER A 302 -8.24 5.19 8.91
N LEU A 303 -9.20 5.24 9.85
CA LEU A 303 -9.88 6.47 10.24
C LEU A 303 -8.92 7.49 10.87
N PHE A 304 -8.10 7.06 11.84
CA PHE A 304 -7.10 7.93 12.47
C PHE A 304 -6.01 8.36 11.49
N SER A 305 -5.55 7.44 10.63
CA SER A 305 -4.56 7.72 9.60
C SER A 305 -5.07 8.75 8.59
N ALA A 306 -6.33 8.65 8.14
CA ALA A 306 -6.96 9.62 7.23
C ALA A 306 -7.19 10.99 7.87
N THR A 307 -7.61 11.00 9.14
CA THR A 307 -7.74 12.22 9.95
C THR A 307 -6.40 12.96 10.06
N GLY A 308 -5.32 12.23 10.37
CA GLY A 308 -3.96 12.74 10.37
C GLY A 308 -3.49 13.17 8.97
N GLY A 309 -3.79 12.40 7.93
CA GLY A 309 -3.47 12.68 6.53
C GLY A 309 -3.90 14.08 6.09
N THR A 310 -5.11 14.49 6.47
CA THR A 310 -5.67 15.81 6.12
C THR A 310 -4.87 16.96 6.70
N THR A 311 -4.31 16.79 7.90
CA THR A 311 -3.45 17.81 8.53
C THR A 311 -2.18 18.08 7.72
N PHE A 312 -1.63 17.07 7.03
CA PHE A 312 -0.39 17.21 6.25
C PHE A 312 -0.58 18.10 5.02
N ILE A 313 -1.68 17.92 4.30
CA ILE A 313 -2.01 18.76 3.15
C ILE A 313 -2.16 20.22 3.61
N LEU A 314 -2.86 20.45 4.73
CA LEU A 314 -3.04 21.79 5.32
C LEU A 314 -1.72 22.41 5.80
N LEU A 315 -0.81 21.61 6.38
CA LEU A 315 0.54 22.07 6.77
C LEU A 315 1.35 22.52 5.55
N THR A 316 1.32 21.76 4.46
CA THR A 316 2.01 22.11 3.20
C THR A 316 1.58 23.49 2.69
N VAL A 317 0.27 23.74 2.65
CA VAL A 317 -0.31 25.00 2.18
C VAL A 317 0.05 26.19 3.10
N LYS A 318 0.28 25.94 4.40
CA LYS A 318 0.59 26.99 5.39
C LYS A 318 2.09 27.29 5.53
N ILE A 319 2.98 26.36 5.18
CA ILE A 319 4.44 26.54 5.30
C ILE A 319 5.00 27.35 4.11
N VAL A 320 4.40 27.22 2.93
CA VAL A 320 4.92 27.83 1.69
C VAL A 320 4.33 29.23 1.48
N GLN A 321 5.18 30.16 1.03
CA GLN A 321 4.79 31.51 0.65
C GLN A 321 3.71 31.50 -0.45
N PRO A 322 2.72 32.43 -0.43
CA PRO A 322 1.58 32.43 -1.34
C PRO A 322 1.92 32.24 -2.82
N GLU A 323 2.99 32.90 -3.27
CA GLU A 323 3.45 32.92 -4.66
C GLU A 323 4.03 31.58 -5.15
N LEU A 324 4.56 30.77 -4.23
CA LEU A 324 5.24 29.51 -4.55
C LEU A 324 4.40 28.26 -4.21
N LYS A 325 3.17 28.42 -3.71
CA LYS A 325 2.33 27.30 -3.23
C LYS A 325 2.05 26.26 -4.31
N ALA A 326 1.62 26.69 -5.49
CA ALA A 326 1.28 25.77 -6.57
C ALA A 326 2.51 24.96 -7.03
N LEU A 327 3.64 25.65 -7.21
CA LEU A 327 4.91 25.02 -7.58
C LEU A 327 5.38 24.02 -6.52
N ALA A 328 5.36 24.41 -5.24
CA ALA A 328 5.78 23.56 -4.13
C ALA A 328 4.87 22.34 -3.93
N MET A 329 3.55 22.49 -4.10
CA MET A 329 2.61 21.36 -4.05
C MET A 329 2.77 20.43 -5.25
N GLY A 330 2.98 20.97 -6.45
CA GLY A 330 3.23 20.19 -7.66
C GLY A 330 4.52 19.38 -7.55
N PHE A 331 5.61 20.03 -7.14
CA PHE A 331 6.90 19.37 -6.91
C PHE A 331 6.83 18.31 -5.80
N HIS A 332 6.15 18.63 -4.69
CA HIS A 332 5.90 17.68 -3.61
C HIS A 332 5.19 16.42 -4.13
N SER A 333 4.06 16.60 -4.81
CA SER A 333 3.31 15.49 -5.42
C SER A 333 4.17 14.66 -6.38
N MET A 334 4.95 15.31 -7.25
CA MET A 334 5.85 14.65 -8.18
C MET A 334 6.87 13.76 -7.46
N VAL A 335 7.56 14.28 -6.44
CA VAL A 335 8.54 13.53 -5.64
C VAL A 335 7.89 12.36 -4.91
N ILE A 336 6.73 12.57 -4.28
CA ILE A 336 5.99 11.51 -3.58
C ILE A 336 5.55 10.40 -4.55
N ARG A 337 5.06 10.75 -5.74
CA ARG A 337 4.59 9.77 -6.74
C ARG A 337 5.74 9.00 -7.39
N THR A 338 6.83 9.68 -7.72
CA THR A 338 8.00 9.07 -8.36
C THR A 338 8.79 8.23 -7.38
N LEU A 339 9.25 8.80 -6.27
CA LEU A 339 10.06 8.08 -5.29
C LEU A 339 9.22 7.18 -4.40
N GLY A 340 8.10 7.67 -3.87
CA GLY A 340 7.25 6.88 -2.99
C GLY A 340 6.37 5.88 -3.75
N GLY A 341 5.67 6.34 -4.77
CA GLY A 341 4.75 5.49 -5.54
C GLY A 341 5.42 4.34 -6.27
N ILE A 342 6.62 4.56 -6.84
CA ILE A 342 7.33 3.53 -7.61
C ILE A 342 8.25 2.69 -6.70
N LEU A 343 9.07 3.32 -5.86
CA LEU A 343 10.06 2.57 -5.08
C LEU A 343 9.43 1.81 -3.91
N ALA A 344 8.35 2.33 -3.29
CA ALA A 344 7.76 1.68 -2.12
C ALA A 344 7.24 0.27 -2.39
N PRO A 345 6.42 0.02 -3.41
CA PRO A 345 6.04 -1.34 -3.77
C PRO A 345 7.25 -2.25 -4.03
N ILE A 346 8.30 -1.75 -4.71
CA ILE A 346 9.48 -2.56 -5.05
C ILE A 346 10.19 -3.07 -3.80
N TYR A 347 10.55 -2.18 -2.85
CA TYR A 347 11.29 -2.62 -1.67
C TYR A 347 10.43 -3.38 -0.66
N PHE A 348 9.13 -3.08 -0.54
CA PHE A 348 8.20 -3.89 0.25
C PHE A 348 8.02 -5.28 -0.37
N GLY A 349 7.93 -5.38 -1.69
CA GLY A 349 7.88 -6.63 -2.43
C GLY A 349 9.11 -7.49 -2.19
N ALA A 350 10.30 -6.91 -2.36
CA ALA A 350 11.56 -7.59 -2.07
C ALA A 350 11.67 -8.06 -0.60
N LEU A 351 11.14 -7.29 0.35
CA LEU A 351 11.10 -7.68 1.76
C LEU A 351 10.16 -8.88 2.00
N ILE A 352 8.99 -8.87 1.36
CA ILE A 352 7.99 -9.94 1.42
C ILE A 352 8.51 -11.21 0.75
N ASP A 353 9.18 -11.10 -0.39
CA ASP A 353 9.71 -12.24 -1.14
C ASP A 353 10.77 -13.03 -0.36
N LYS A 354 11.43 -12.42 0.63
CA LYS A 354 12.26 -13.14 1.62
C LYS A 354 11.48 -14.10 2.54
N THR A 355 10.16 -14.18 2.40
CA THR A 355 9.30 -15.13 3.14
C THR A 355 8.70 -16.19 2.21
N CYS A 356 9.07 -16.17 0.93
CA CYS A 356 8.61 -17.16 -0.04
C CYS A 356 9.16 -18.55 0.28
N MET A 357 8.29 -19.56 0.32
CA MET A 357 8.68 -20.97 0.49
C MET A 357 8.73 -21.73 -0.84
N LYS A 358 7.83 -21.42 -1.79
CA LYS A 358 7.79 -22.05 -3.12
C LYS A 358 7.60 -21.01 -4.20
N TRP A 359 8.57 -20.95 -5.12
CA TRP A 359 8.50 -20.13 -6.33
C TRP A 359 7.76 -20.88 -7.43
N SER A 360 7.04 -20.13 -8.28
CA SER A 360 6.59 -20.69 -9.56
C SER A 360 7.74 -20.73 -10.54
N THR A 361 7.72 -21.72 -11.42
CA THR A 361 8.64 -21.83 -12.55
C THR A 361 7.82 -21.68 -13.83
N ASN A 362 8.28 -20.87 -14.77
CA ASN A 362 7.63 -20.75 -16.06
C ASN A 362 8.01 -21.94 -16.97
N SER A 363 7.36 -22.08 -18.12
CA SER A 363 7.65 -23.14 -19.09
C SER A 363 9.08 -23.12 -19.63
N CYS A 364 9.81 -22.02 -19.45
CA CYS A 364 11.21 -21.86 -19.84
C CYS A 364 12.20 -22.12 -18.68
N GLY A 365 11.74 -22.62 -17.53
CA GLY A 365 12.58 -22.90 -16.37
C GLY A 365 12.96 -21.68 -15.51
N ALA A 366 12.49 -20.47 -15.85
CA ALA A 366 12.80 -19.26 -15.09
C ALA A 366 11.84 -19.04 -13.92
N GLN A 367 12.37 -18.45 -12.86
CA GLN A 367 11.65 -18.13 -11.63
C GLN A 367 10.57 -17.06 -11.88
N GLY A 368 9.33 -17.38 -11.51
CA GLY A 368 8.16 -16.51 -11.59
C GLY A 368 7.73 -15.96 -10.23
N ALA A 369 6.42 -15.72 -10.06
CA ALA A 369 5.85 -15.26 -8.79
C ALA A 369 5.92 -16.34 -7.70
N CYS A 370 6.06 -15.93 -6.45
CA CYS A 370 5.96 -16.85 -5.32
C CYS A 370 4.52 -17.36 -5.14
N ARG A 371 4.39 -18.68 -4.92
CA ARG A 371 3.10 -19.37 -4.72
C ARG A 371 2.70 -19.42 -3.25
N ILE A 372 3.60 -19.84 -2.38
CA ILE A 372 3.35 -19.99 -0.94
C ILE A 372 4.37 -19.18 -0.15
N TYR A 373 3.88 -18.39 0.79
CA TYR A 373 4.69 -17.66 1.75
C TYR A 373 4.59 -18.29 3.15
N ASN A 374 5.67 -18.20 3.93
CA ASN A 374 5.62 -18.54 5.35
C ASN A 374 4.79 -17.49 6.09
N SER A 375 3.60 -17.88 6.54
CA SER A 375 2.64 -16.95 7.15
C SER A 375 3.24 -16.26 8.37
N VAL A 376 3.89 -16.96 9.30
CA VAL A 376 4.42 -16.31 10.52
C VAL A 376 5.45 -15.24 10.19
N PHE A 377 6.43 -15.53 9.34
CA PHE A 377 7.45 -14.55 8.94
C PHE A 377 6.86 -13.40 8.12
N PHE A 378 5.92 -13.68 7.23
CA PHE A 378 5.19 -12.64 6.48
C PHE A 378 4.44 -11.72 7.45
N GLY A 379 3.75 -12.32 8.42
CA GLY A 379 2.99 -11.68 9.49
C GLY A 379 3.81 -10.75 10.36
N GLN A 380 5.07 -11.07 10.58
CA GLN A 380 5.99 -10.23 11.34
C GLN A 380 6.64 -9.14 10.47
N LYS A 381 7.13 -9.48 9.27
CA LYS A 381 7.87 -8.55 8.40
C LYS A 381 6.99 -7.43 7.87
N TYR A 382 5.77 -7.75 7.40
CA TYR A 382 4.85 -6.78 6.82
C TYR A 382 4.51 -5.59 7.76
N PRO A 383 3.98 -5.81 8.99
CA PRO A 383 3.70 -4.71 9.90
C PRO A 383 4.99 -4.07 10.45
N ALA A 384 6.09 -4.82 10.60
CA ALA A 384 7.36 -4.28 11.08
C ALA A 384 8.00 -3.28 10.11
N SER A 385 7.87 -3.46 8.80
CA SER A 385 8.35 -2.48 7.80
C SER A 385 7.67 -1.13 7.95
N ASP A 386 6.36 -1.13 8.21
CA ASP A 386 5.58 0.09 8.37
C ASP A 386 5.89 0.78 9.72
N ILE A 387 6.06 0.00 10.78
CA ILE A 387 6.45 0.49 12.12
C ILE A 387 7.83 1.16 12.09
N LYS A 388 8.82 0.58 11.42
CA LYS A 388 10.17 1.18 11.32
C LYS A 388 10.11 2.55 10.63
N THR A 389 9.38 2.63 9.52
CA THR A 389 9.24 3.86 8.74
C THR A 389 8.43 4.92 9.51
N THR A 390 7.38 4.51 10.20
CA THR A 390 6.56 5.39 11.05
C THR A 390 7.34 5.92 12.26
N ARG A 391 8.18 5.07 12.91
CA ARG A 391 9.06 5.48 14.01
C ARG A 391 10.11 6.50 13.55
N LEU A 392 10.71 6.30 12.37
CA LEU A 392 11.63 7.26 11.75
C LEU A 392 10.92 8.60 11.46
N SER A 393 9.73 8.55 10.87
CA SER A 393 8.90 9.75 10.62
C SER A 393 8.54 10.48 11.92
N GLY A 394 8.19 9.75 12.99
CA GLY A 394 7.87 10.32 14.30
C GLY A 394 9.03 11.08 14.96
N ARG A 395 10.25 10.53 14.91
CA ARG A 395 11.46 11.23 15.40
C ARG A 395 11.70 12.53 14.63
N ASN A 396 11.54 12.50 13.32
CA ASN A 396 11.72 13.67 12.45
C ASN A 396 10.58 14.70 12.62
N LYS A 397 9.34 14.29 12.91
CA LYS A 397 8.23 15.21 13.25
C LYS A 397 8.49 15.96 14.55
N LYS A 398 9.12 15.32 15.54
CA LYS A 398 9.55 15.98 16.78
C LYS A 398 10.59 17.06 16.50
N LEU A 399 11.54 16.79 15.59
CA LEU A 399 12.52 17.79 15.12
C LEU A 399 11.82 18.96 14.42
N LEU A 400 10.87 18.69 13.52
CA LEU A 400 10.09 19.74 12.85
C LEU A 400 9.29 20.58 13.85
N GLN A 401 8.71 19.96 14.88
CA GLN A 401 7.99 20.67 15.93
C GLN A 401 8.92 21.57 16.75
N LEU A 402 10.10 21.08 17.15
CA LEU A 402 11.11 21.88 17.86
C LEU A 402 11.54 23.08 17.00
N TYR A 403 11.77 22.86 15.72
CA TYR A 403 12.17 23.90 14.78
C TYR A 403 11.07 24.94 14.54
N LEU A 404 9.80 24.52 14.39
CA LEU A 404 8.65 25.43 14.28
C LEU A 404 8.42 26.25 15.55
N THR A 405 8.76 25.68 16.71
CA THR A 405 8.66 26.39 18.00
C THR A 405 9.78 27.43 18.11
N SER A 406 11.01 27.09 17.70
CA SER A 406 12.16 28.00 17.65
C SER A 406 12.00 29.12 16.60
N TYR A 407 11.48 28.81 15.42
CA TYR A 407 11.25 29.80 14.35
C TYR A 407 10.22 30.87 14.74
N ARG A 408 9.26 30.52 15.60
CA ARG A 408 8.28 31.45 16.15
C ARG A 408 8.87 32.35 17.24
N SER A 409 9.88 31.88 17.97
CA SER A 409 10.63 32.67 18.96
C SER A 409 11.63 33.65 18.34
N ILE A 410 11.95 33.51 17.05
CA ILE A 410 12.87 34.40 16.32
C ILE A 410 12.12 35.49 15.52
N ASN A 411 10.82 35.29 15.25
CA ASN A 411 9.97 36.22 14.47
C ASN A 411 8.83 36.86 15.31
N LEU A 412 8.93 36.79 16.63
CA LEU A 412 8.20 37.59 17.63
C LEU A 412 9.24 38.42 18.37
#